data_AF-A0A1I0YHP3-F1
#
_entry.id   AF-A0A1I0YHP3-F1
#
_cell.length_a   1.000
_cell.length_b   1.000
_cell.length_c   1.000
_cell.angle_alpha   90.00
_cell.angle_beta   90.00
_cell.angle_gamma   90.00
#
_symmetry.space_group_name_H-M   'P 1'
#
loop_
_entity.id
_entity.type
_entity.pdbx_description
1 polymer ?
#
loop_
_entity_poly.entity_id
_entity_poly.type
_entity_poly.pdbx_seq_one_letter_code
_entity_poly.pdbx_strand_id
1 'polypeptide(L)'
;MKYLFEIIMLLVIMFISNNIISMRINGDKKFNESLKLAAMSTLITLPLLMLIGGVLFLAFKIVLIKLMVGITTFQIFTIVLFTIVIIFFCDFICRKIGLDLIAIYLSKKYKNKNLTNSEMIVLVDNKQRTVNITSVIIMFLINLLTNFIILKFLQIQFSDILVICMAIIVSITYKVFFKSNMALQRERTKN
;
A
#
# COMPACT_ATOMS: atom_id res chain seq x y z
N MET A 1 19.05 19.34 8.77
CA MET A 1 18.03 19.81 9.73
C MET A 1 16.63 19.89 9.10
N LYS A 2 16.39 20.73 8.08
CA LYS A 2 15.06 20.92 7.45
C LYS A 2 14.36 19.61 7.04
N TYR A 3 15.10 18.68 6.43
CA TYR A 3 14.52 17.43 5.96
C TYR A 3 14.42 16.32 7.03
N LEU A 4 15.20 16.41 8.10
CA LEU A 4 15.09 15.51 9.25
C LEU A 4 13.78 15.79 10.00
N PHE A 5 13.39 17.07 10.03
CA PHE A 5 12.08 17.52 10.50
C PHE A 5 10.94 16.97 9.63
N GLU A 6 11.09 16.96 8.29
CA GLU A 6 10.08 16.37 7.38
C GLU A 6 9.88 14.86 7.62
N ILE A 7 10.97 14.12 7.82
CA ILE A 7 10.92 12.67 8.13
C ILE A 7 10.22 12.42 9.48
N ILE A 8 10.57 13.20 10.51
CA ILE A 8 9.95 13.12 11.83
C ILE A 8 8.46 13.46 11.71
N MET A 9 8.10 14.51 10.99
CA MET A 9 6.70 14.89 10.75
C MET A 9 5.93 13.78 10.04
N LEU A 10 6.53 13.12 9.04
CA LEU A 10 5.90 12.01 8.32
C LEU A 10 5.64 10.81 9.23
N LEU A 11 6.62 10.45 10.07
CA LEU A 11 6.48 9.38 11.08
C LEU A 11 5.42 9.71 12.12
N VAL A 12 5.35 10.97 12.56
CA VAL A 12 4.31 11.45 13.48
C VAL A 12 2.93 11.38 12.83
N ILE A 13 2.79 11.80 11.57
CA ILE A 13 1.53 11.71 10.81
C ILE A 13 1.10 10.25 10.62
N MET A 14 2.03 9.35 10.29
CA MET A 14 1.75 7.91 10.19
C MET A 14 1.31 7.33 11.55
N PHE A 15 1.99 7.72 12.63
CA PHE A 15 1.63 7.26 13.97
C PHE A 15 0.25 7.76 14.40
N ILE A 16 -0.07 9.04 14.19
CA ILE A 16 -1.37 9.64 14.52
C ILE A 16 -2.48 9.01 13.68
N SER A 17 -2.28 8.85 12.37
CA SER A 17 -3.28 8.24 11.49
C SER A 17 -3.54 6.78 11.86
N ASN A 18 -2.50 6.00 12.20
CA ASN A 18 -2.66 4.63 12.65
C ASN A 18 -3.44 4.55 13.98
N ASN A 19 -3.20 5.47 14.91
CA ASN A 19 -3.96 5.57 16.17
C ASN A 19 -5.44 5.94 15.93
N ILE A 20 -5.74 6.93 15.09
CA ILE A 20 -7.11 7.33 14.77
C ILE A 20 -7.89 6.17 14.13
N ILE A 21 -7.25 5.43 13.23
CA ILE A 21 -7.85 4.27 12.57
C ILE A 21 -8.09 3.16 13.60
N SER A 22 -7.12 2.87 14.46
CA SER A 22 -7.27 1.84 15.51
C SER A 22 -8.38 2.17 16.50
N MET A 23 -8.53 3.45 16.87
CA MET A 23 -9.62 3.94 17.72
C MET A 23 -10.98 3.85 17.04
N ARG A 24 -11.09 4.20 15.76
CA ARG A 24 -12.35 4.05 15.02
C ARG A 24 -12.78 2.60 14.85
N ILE A 25 -11.83 1.67 14.69
CA ILE A 25 -12.13 0.25 14.54
C ILE A 25 -12.47 -0.41 15.89
N ASN A 26 -11.88 0.06 17.00
CA ASN A 26 -12.03 -0.54 18.33
C ASN A 26 -12.76 0.39 19.32
N GLY A 27 -13.75 1.16 18.86
CA GLY A 27 -14.43 2.20 19.65
C GLY A 27 -15.00 1.74 21.00
N ASP A 28 -15.23 0.44 21.18
CA ASP A 28 -15.79 -0.16 22.40
C ASP A 28 -14.73 -0.50 23.47
N LYS A 29 -13.43 -0.41 23.16
CA LYS A 29 -12.33 -0.77 24.08
C LYS A 29 -11.78 0.44 24.84
N LYS A 30 -11.35 0.22 26.09
CA LYS A 30 -10.70 1.28 26.90
C LYS A 30 -9.51 1.86 26.14
N PHE A 31 -9.29 3.18 26.24
CA PHE A 31 -8.21 3.91 25.56
C PHE A 31 -6.85 3.19 25.65
N ASN A 32 -6.48 2.69 26.83
CA ASN A 32 -5.24 1.93 27.05
C ASN A 32 -5.13 0.65 26.21
N GLU A 33 -6.21 -0.08 25.99
CA GLU A 33 -6.22 -1.28 25.15
C GLU A 33 -6.13 -0.94 23.67
N SER A 34 -6.82 0.12 23.24
CA SER A 34 -6.71 0.63 21.86
C SER A 34 -5.28 1.09 21.53
N LEU A 35 -4.61 1.72 22.49
CA LEU A 35 -3.23 2.21 22.37
C LEU A 35 -2.22 1.04 22.37
N LYS A 36 -2.45 0.01 23.21
CA LYS A 36 -1.66 -1.23 23.19
C LYS A 36 -1.80 -1.98 21.86
N LEU A 37 -3.01 -2.06 21.32
CA LEU A 37 -3.28 -2.68 20.02
C LEU A 37 -2.64 -1.89 18.86
N ALA A 38 -2.72 -0.56 18.90
CA ALA A 38 -2.03 0.30 17.94
C ALA A 38 -0.51 0.16 18.02
N ALA A 39 0.07 0.14 19.24
CA ALA A 39 1.50 -0.07 19.44
C ALA A 39 1.97 -1.44 18.93
N MET A 40 1.24 -2.52 19.24
CA MET A 40 1.51 -3.87 18.71
C MET A 40 1.41 -3.92 17.18
N SER A 41 0.39 -3.31 16.59
CA SER A 41 0.24 -3.19 15.14
C SER A 41 1.41 -2.43 14.51
N THR A 42 1.86 -1.36 15.16
CA THR A 42 2.98 -0.53 14.68
C THR A 42 4.30 -1.31 14.76
N LEU A 43 4.54 -2.05 15.85
CA LEU A 43 5.70 -2.94 16.02
C LEU A 43 5.80 -4.02 14.95
N ILE A 44 4.66 -4.55 14.48
CA ILE A 44 4.62 -5.57 13.42
C ILE A 44 4.76 -4.93 12.02
N THR A 45 4.21 -3.74 11.82
CA THR A 45 4.23 -3.06 10.52
C THR A 45 5.55 -2.33 10.24
N LEU A 46 6.26 -1.86 11.26
CA LEU A 46 7.53 -1.13 11.11
C LEU A 46 8.63 -1.95 10.43
N PRO A 47 8.89 -3.23 10.78
CA PRO A 47 9.88 -4.05 10.06
C PRO A 47 9.49 -4.27 8.60
N LEU A 48 8.19 -4.43 8.31
CA LEU A 48 7.68 -4.58 6.95
C LEU A 48 7.90 -3.29 6.14
N LEU A 49 7.61 -2.13 6.75
CA LEU A 49 7.87 -0.81 6.19
C LEU A 49 9.35 -0.60 5.88
N MET A 50 10.24 -0.98 6.80
CA MET A 50 11.69 -0.89 6.60
C MET A 50 12.17 -1.79 5.46
N LEU A 51 11.64 -3.02 5.38
CA LEU A 51 12.01 -3.96 4.32
C LEU A 51 11.53 -3.47 2.95
N ILE A 52 10.27 -3.03 2.84
CA ILE A 52 9.72 -2.43 1.61
C ILE A 52 10.53 -1.19 1.21
N GLY A 53 10.84 -0.32 2.16
CA GLY A 53 11.63 0.88 1.92
C GLY A 53 13.04 0.59 1.45
N GLY A 54 13.71 -0.37 2.06
CA GLY A 54 15.04 -0.82 1.64
C GLY A 54 15.05 -1.34 0.20
N VAL A 55 14.07 -2.17 -0.17
CA VAL A 55 13.94 -2.70 -1.53
C VAL A 55 13.67 -1.59 -2.54
N LEU A 56 12.75 -0.67 -2.25
CA LEU A 56 12.45 0.46 -3.13
C LEU A 56 13.64 1.40 -3.30
N PHE A 57 14.36 1.69 -2.21
CA PHE A 57 15.55 2.52 -2.24
C PHE A 57 16.65 1.95 -3.12
N LEU A 58 16.96 0.65 -2.95
CA LEU A 58 17.92 -0.06 -3.79
C LEU A 58 17.49 -0.05 -5.27
N ALA A 59 16.23 -0.39 -5.54
CA ALA A 59 15.71 -0.46 -6.90
C ALA A 59 15.74 0.91 -7.61
N PHE A 60 15.31 1.98 -6.93
CA PHE A 60 15.36 3.33 -7.48
C PHE A 60 16.80 3.80 -7.70
N LYS A 61 17.71 3.52 -6.78
CA LYS A 61 19.12 3.86 -6.93
C LYS A 61 19.74 3.17 -8.16
N ILE A 62 19.43 1.89 -8.40
CA ILE A 62 19.89 1.16 -9.58
C ILE A 62 19.37 1.80 -10.87
N VAL A 63 18.08 2.13 -10.93
CA VAL A 63 17.48 2.78 -12.10
C VAL A 63 18.11 4.14 -12.37
N LEU A 64 18.34 4.93 -11.33
CA LEU A 64 18.93 6.27 -11.46
C LEU A 64 20.39 6.22 -11.93
N ILE A 65 21.16 5.24 -11.45
CA ILE A 65 22.52 4.99 -11.94
C ILE A 65 22.49 4.60 -13.43
N LYS A 66 21.57 3.71 -13.83
CA LYS A 66 21.42 3.27 -15.23
C LYS A 66 20.99 4.38 -16.17
N LEU A 67 20.15 5.29 -15.69
CA LEU A 67 19.65 6.43 -16.46
C LEU A 67 20.51 7.70 -16.31
N MET A 68 21.65 7.61 -15.60
CA MET A 68 22.59 8.72 -15.35
C MET A 68 21.93 9.99 -14.79
N VAL A 69 20.90 9.83 -13.95
CA VAL A 69 20.18 10.97 -13.37
C VAL A 69 20.92 11.45 -12.12
N GLY A 70 21.32 12.72 -12.11
CA GLY A 70 22.05 13.36 -11.01
C GLY A 70 21.17 13.65 -9.80
N ILE A 71 20.71 12.61 -9.09
CA ILE A 71 19.91 12.72 -7.87
C ILE A 71 20.76 12.34 -6.66
N THR A 72 20.67 13.13 -5.59
CA THR A 72 21.34 12.81 -4.33
C THR A 72 20.71 11.60 -3.64
N THR A 73 21.50 10.82 -2.91
CA THR A 73 21.01 9.68 -2.09
C THR A 73 19.87 10.11 -1.15
N PHE A 74 19.93 11.33 -0.63
CA PHE A 74 18.93 11.90 0.25
C PHE A 74 17.58 12.12 -0.45
N GLN A 75 17.59 12.71 -1.66
CA GLN A 75 16.38 12.88 -2.46
C GLN A 75 15.72 11.52 -2.80
N ILE A 76 16.53 10.49 -3.11
CA ILE A 76 16.02 9.12 -3.34
C ILE A 76 15.32 8.60 -2.09
N PHE A 77 15.93 8.79 -0.93
CA PHE A 77 15.35 8.39 0.35
C PHE A 77 14.01 9.09 0.62
N THR A 78 13.92 10.39 0.37
CA THR A 78 12.65 11.15 0.50
C THR A 78 11.58 10.62 -0.43
N ILE A 79 11.91 10.39 -1.71
CA ILE A 79 10.96 9.83 -2.70
C ILE A 79 10.44 8.48 -2.20
N VAL A 80 11.33 7.60 -1.73
CA VAL A 80 10.96 6.28 -1.22
C VAL A 80 10.00 6.37 -0.03
N LEU A 81 10.26 7.28 0.92
CA LEU A 81 9.37 7.46 2.08
C LEU A 81 7.96 7.87 1.67
N PHE A 82 7.83 8.86 0.79
CA PHE A 82 6.50 9.26 0.28
C PHE A 82 5.82 8.10 -0.45
N THR A 83 6.56 7.39 -1.30
CA THR A 83 6.06 6.23 -2.05
C THR A 83 5.54 5.13 -1.12
N ILE A 84 6.22 4.84 -0.01
CA ILE A 84 5.74 3.89 0.98
C ILE A 84 4.37 4.31 1.54
N VAL A 85 4.22 5.56 1.97
CA VAL A 85 2.95 6.06 2.52
C VAL A 85 1.82 5.91 1.51
N ILE A 86 2.10 6.24 0.24
CA ILE A 86 1.12 6.12 -0.84
C ILE A 86 0.72 4.67 -1.08
N ILE A 87 1.67 3.73 -1.06
CA ILE A 87 1.38 2.29 -1.20
C ILE A 87 0.41 1.83 -0.10
N PHE A 88 0.67 2.20 1.15
CA PHE A 88 -0.20 1.81 2.27
C PHE A 88 -1.61 2.44 2.16
N PHE A 89 -1.69 3.72 1.83
CA PHE A 89 -2.97 4.40 1.65
C PHE A 89 -3.78 3.82 0.48
N CYS A 90 -3.10 3.53 -0.63
CA CYS A 90 -3.72 2.89 -1.79
C CYS A 90 -4.16 1.45 -1.49
N ASP A 91 -3.38 0.66 -0.73
CA ASP A 91 -3.80 -0.69 -0.33
C ASP A 91 -5.09 -0.63 0.50
N PHE A 92 -5.17 0.32 1.43
CA PHE A 92 -6.36 0.52 2.25
C PHE A 92 -7.59 0.88 1.39
N ILE A 93 -7.45 1.84 0.47
CA ILE A 93 -8.53 2.24 -0.46
C ILE A 93 -8.94 1.05 -1.34
N CYS A 94 -7.97 0.34 -1.93
CA CYS A 94 -8.24 -0.79 -2.82
C CYS A 94 -8.98 -1.92 -2.10
N ARG A 95 -8.63 -2.22 -0.85
CA ARG A 95 -9.36 -3.22 -0.05
C ARG A 95 -10.79 -2.79 0.22
N LYS A 96 -11.00 -1.53 0.61
CA LYS A 96 -12.34 -1.00 0.90
C LYS A 96 -13.23 -1.04 -0.35
N ILE A 97 -12.75 -0.49 -1.45
CA ILE A 97 -13.47 -0.50 -2.74
C ILE A 97 -13.69 -1.93 -3.24
N GLY A 98 -12.70 -2.81 -3.08
CA GLY A 98 -12.79 -4.21 -3.48
C GLY A 98 -13.92 -4.96 -2.78
N LEU A 99 -14.06 -4.77 -1.47
CA LEU A 99 -15.14 -5.38 -0.68
C LEU A 99 -16.51 -4.84 -1.09
N ASP A 100 -16.64 -3.52 -1.28
CA ASP A 100 -17.89 -2.89 -1.71
C ASP A 100 -18.32 -3.37 -3.11
N LEU A 101 -17.38 -3.49 -4.05
CA LEU A 101 -17.65 -4.00 -5.39
C LEU A 101 -18.08 -5.48 -5.39
N ILE A 102 -17.47 -6.32 -4.55
CA ILE A 102 -17.88 -7.72 -4.41
C ILE A 102 -19.29 -7.80 -3.81
N ALA A 103 -19.57 -7.01 -2.77
CA ALA A 103 -20.89 -6.96 -2.13
C ALA A 103 -21.99 -6.49 -3.11
N ILE A 104 -21.73 -5.46 -3.91
CA ILE A 104 -22.67 -4.98 -4.95
C ILE A 104 -22.88 -6.03 -6.05
N TYR A 105 -21.81 -6.71 -6.48
CA TYR A 105 -21.93 -7.75 -7.50
C TYR A 105 -22.75 -8.94 -7.01
N LEU A 106 -22.50 -9.40 -5.79
CA LEU A 106 -23.24 -10.49 -5.18
C LEU A 106 -24.72 -10.10 -4.96
N SER A 107 -24.97 -8.92 -4.41
CA SER A 107 -26.34 -8.45 -4.14
C SER A 107 -27.14 -8.22 -5.43
N LYS A 108 -26.52 -7.77 -6.52
CA LYS A 108 -27.21 -7.53 -7.80
C LYS A 108 -27.44 -8.81 -8.60
N LYS A 109 -26.47 -9.74 -8.62
CA LYS A 109 -26.52 -10.95 -9.46
C LYS A 109 -27.20 -12.14 -8.79
N TYR A 110 -27.18 -12.21 -7.45
CA TYR A 110 -27.68 -13.35 -6.69
C TYR A 110 -28.77 -12.98 -5.67
N LYS A 111 -29.39 -11.80 -5.80
CA LYS A 111 -30.42 -11.27 -4.88
C LYS A 111 -31.50 -12.27 -4.47
N ASN A 112 -31.92 -13.12 -5.41
CA ASN A 112 -33.03 -14.05 -5.25
C ASN A 112 -32.58 -15.53 -5.23
N LYS A 113 -31.28 -15.78 -5.02
CA LYS A 113 -30.73 -17.14 -4.93
C LYS A 113 -30.23 -17.38 -3.51
N ASN A 114 -30.72 -18.45 -2.89
CA ASN A 114 -30.13 -18.97 -1.66
C ASN A 114 -28.83 -19.69 -2.01
N LEU A 115 -27.73 -18.96 -1.94
CA LEU A 115 -26.38 -19.51 -2.09
C LEU A 115 -25.97 -20.16 -0.77
N THR A 116 -25.37 -21.34 -0.86
CA THR A 116 -24.66 -21.93 0.28
C THR A 116 -23.36 -21.18 0.55
N ASN A 117 -22.83 -21.28 1.78
CA ASN A 117 -21.57 -20.62 2.15
C ASN A 117 -20.40 -21.04 1.23
N SER A 118 -20.35 -22.30 0.81
CA SER A 118 -19.32 -22.81 -0.11
C SER A 118 -19.41 -22.16 -1.49
N GLU A 119 -20.62 -21.99 -2.03
CA GLU A 119 -20.84 -21.31 -3.31
C GLU A 119 -20.51 -19.82 -3.23
N MET A 120 -20.85 -19.15 -2.12
CA MET A 120 -20.46 -17.76 -1.89
C MET A 120 -18.94 -17.59 -1.88
N ILE A 121 -18.20 -18.47 -1.21
CA ILE A 121 -16.74 -18.42 -1.15
C ILE A 121 -16.13 -18.56 -2.56
N VAL A 122 -16.58 -19.53 -3.35
CA VAL A 122 -16.08 -19.73 -4.73
C VAL A 122 -16.39 -18.53 -5.62
N LEU A 123 -17.55 -17.91 -5.47
CA LEU A 123 -17.93 -16.71 -6.23
C LEU A 123 -17.11 -15.49 -5.83
N VAL A 124 -16.88 -15.31 -4.52
CA VAL A 124 -16.01 -14.26 -3.97
C VAL A 124 -14.59 -14.46 -4.50
N ASP A 125 -14.04 -15.67 -4.44
CA ASP A 125 -12.67 -15.97 -4.89
C ASP A 125 -12.46 -15.66 -6.37
N ASN A 126 -13.41 -16.06 -7.22
CA ASN A 126 -13.35 -15.77 -8.66
C ASN A 126 -13.40 -14.26 -8.92
N LYS A 127 -14.20 -13.51 -8.16
CA LYS A 127 -14.29 -12.06 -8.33
C LYS A 127 -13.11 -11.31 -7.71
N GLN A 128 -12.54 -11.85 -6.63
CA GLN A 128 -11.35 -11.35 -5.96
C GLN A 128 -10.19 -11.26 -6.94
N ARG A 129 -10.02 -12.22 -7.86
CA ARG A 129 -8.97 -12.17 -8.89
C ARG A 129 -9.09 -10.96 -9.82
N THR A 130 -10.31 -10.55 -10.16
CA THR A 130 -10.56 -9.36 -10.99
C THR A 130 -10.23 -8.10 -10.19
N VAL A 131 -10.78 -7.97 -8.98
CA VAL A 131 -10.49 -6.85 -8.06
C VAL A 131 -8.98 -6.71 -7.86
N ASN A 132 -8.31 -7.83 -7.67
CA ASN A 132 -6.87 -7.93 -7.50
C ASN A 132 -6.05 -7.37 -8.66
N ILE A 133 -6.48 -7.56 -9.91
CA ILE A 133 -5.80 -6.98 -11.08
C ILE A 133 -6.09 -5.49 -11.14
N THR A 134 -7.34 -5.10 -10.92
CA THR A 134 -7.76 -3.69 -10.89
C THR A 134 -7.00 -2.89 -9.83
N SER A 135 -6.79 -3.43 -8.62
CA SER A 135 -6.00 -2.78 -7.56
C SER A 135 -4.55 -2.52 -7.97
N VAL A 136 -3.93 -3.43 -8.74
CA VAL A 136 -2.56 -3.22 -9.24
C VAL A 136 -2.52 -2.12 -10.29
N ILE A 137 -3.52 -2.05 -11.18
CA ILE A 137 -3.64 -0.98 -12.18
C ILE A 137 -3.86 0.37 -11.50
N ILE A 138 -4.75 0.44 -10.52
CA ILE A 138 -4.99 1.66 -9.73
C ILE A 138 -3.71 2.08 -9.01
N MET A 139 -3.01 1.14 -8.38
CA MET A 139 -1.72 1.40 -7.71
C MET A 139 -0.68 1.95 -8.69
N PHE A 140 -0.59 1.40 -9.90
CA PHE A 140 0.31 1.89 -10.93
C PHE A 140 -0.02 3.34 -11.32
N LEU A 141 -1.30 3.64 -11.60
CA LEU A 141 -1.75 4.97 -12.00
C LEU A 141 -1.50 6.02 -10.92
N ILE A 142 -1.84 5.70 -9.66
CA ILE A 142 -1.60 6.61 -8.54
C ILE A 142 -0.11 6.85 -8.36
N ASN A 143 0.72 5.80 -8.39
CA ASN A 143 2.16 5.98 -8.24
C ASN A 143 2.80 6.76 -9.39
N LEU A 144 2.30 6.63 -10.62
CA LEU A 144 2.77 7.42 -11.73
C LEU A 144 2.51 8.91 -11.49
N LEU A 145 1.29 9.26 -11.09
CA LEU A 145 0.89 10.63 -10.78
C LEU A 145 1.70 11.18 -9.59
N THR A 146 1.83 10.42 -8.51
CA THR A 146 2.46 10.92 -7.30
C THR A 146 3.98 11.03 -7.43
N ASN A 147 4.66 10.07 -8.08
CA ASN A 147 6.09 10.20 -8.35
C ASN A 147 6.38 11.41 -9.24
N PHE A 148 5.52 11.69 -10.23
CA PHE A 148 5.63 12.90 -11.04
C PHE A 148 5.53 14.17 -10.20
N ILE A 149 4.54 14.25 -9.30
CA ILE A 149 4.35 15.39 -8.39
C ILE A 149 5.54 15.55 -7.45
N ILE A 150 6.03 14.46 -6.85
CA ILE A 150 7.17 14.50 -5.91
C ILE A 150 8.43 14.97 -6.61
N LEU A 151 8.73 14.42 -7.80
CA LEU A 151 9.92 14.82 -8.56
C LEU A 151 9.86 16.29 -8.99
N LYS A 152 8.68 16.79 -9.39
CA LYS A 152 8.47 18.22 -9.66
C LYS A 152 8.63 19.08 -8.41
N PHE A 153 8.08 18.66 -7.28
CA PHE A 153 8.19 19.38 -6.01
C PHE A 153 9.65 19.49 -5.54
N LEU A 154 10.43 18.43 -5.74
CA LEU A 154 11.86 18.40 -5.43
C LEU A 154 12.73 19.10 -6.49
N GLN A 155 12.14 19.68 -7.53
CA GLN A 155 12.81 20.38 -8.64
C GLN A 155 13.90 19.52 -9.32
N ILE A 156 13.67 18.21 -9.38
CA ILE A 156 14.61 17.28 -10.01
C ILE A 156 14.36 17.30 -11.52
N GLN A 157 15.42 17.36 -12.32
CA GLN A 157 15.29 17.12 -13.76
C GLN A 157 15.08 15.62 -13.99
N PHE A 158 13.96 15.25 -14.62
CA PHE A 158 13.61 13.87 -14.88
C PHE A 158 13.07 13.69 -16.30
N SER A 159 13.16 12.46 -16.80
CA SER A 159 12.48 12.02 -18.01
C SER A 159 11.19 11.26 -17.64
N ASP A 160 10.21 11.23 -18.53
CA ASP A 160 8.99 10.46 -18.32
C ASP A 160 9.27 8.96 -18.16
N ILE A 161 10.32 8.47 -18.83
CA ILE A 161 10.81 7.09 -18.72
C ILE A 161 11.19 6.77 -17.26
N LEU A 162 11.82 7.71 -16.55
CA LEU A 162 12.18 7.52 -15.14
C LEU A 162 10.93 7.31 -14.27
N VAL A 163 9.90 8.13 -14.47
CA VAL A 163 8.64 8.06 -13.72
C VAL A 163 7.94 6.72 -13.98
N ILE A 164 7.92 6.27 -15.24
CA ILE A 164 7.35 4.98 -15.63
C ILE A 164 8.11 3.83 -14.96
N CYS A 165 9.45 3.83 -15.01
CA CYS A 165 10.26 2.81 -14.36
C CYS A 165 10.01 2.75 -12.84
N MET A 166 9.97 3.91 -12.18
CA MET A 166 9.65 3.99 -10.75
C MET A 166 8.25 3.42 -10.45
N ALA A 167 7.24 3.79 -11.24
CA ALA A 167 5.87 3.29 -11.06
C ALA A 167 5.75 1.77 -11.27
N ILE A 168 6.48 1.21 -12.23
CA ILE A 168 6.56 -0.25 -12.45
C ILE A 168 7.17 -0.95 -11.24
N ILE A 169 8.33 -0.46 -10.76
CA ILE A 169 9.01 -1.02 -9.59
C ILE A 169 8.06 -1.04 -8.39
N VAL A 170 7.40 0.08 -8.11
CA VAL A 170 6.46 0.18 -7.00
C VAL A 170 5.30 -0.80 -7.13
N SER A 171 4.75 -0.95 -8.33
CA SER A 171 3.64 -1.87 -8.59
C SER A 171 4.06 -3.33 -8.39
N ILE A 172 5.30 -3.69 -8.77
CA ILE A 172 5.88 -5.01 -8.52
C ILE A 172 6.07 -5.21 -7.02
N THR A 173 6.68 -4.26 -6.32
CA THR A 173 6.89 -4.30 -4.86
C THR A 173 5.56 -4.48 -4.13
N TYR A 174 4.52 -3.72 -4.52
CA TYR A 174 3.18 -3.86 -3.96
C TYR A 174 2.63 -5.30 -4.15
N LYS A 175 2.72 -5.84 -5.37
CA LYS A 175 2.25 -7.19 -5.68
C LYS A 175 2.99 -8.26 -4.86
N VAL A 176 4.30 -8.11 -4.65
CA VAL A 176 5.11 -9.09 -3.90
C VAL A 176 4.80 -9.04 -2.40
N PHE A 177 4.80 -7.86 -1.79
CA PHE A 177 4.73 -7.73 -0.33
C PHE A 177 3.32 -7.70 0.25
N PHE A 178 2.33 -7.14 -0.45
CA PHE A 178 0.98 -7.00 0.10
C PHE A 178 0.03 -8.12 -0.32
N LYS A 179 0.30 -8.76 -1.46
CA LYS A 179 -0.64 -9.68 -2.09
C LYS A 179 -0.26 -11.16 -1.97
N SER A 180 1.02 -11.50 -1.77
CA SER A 180 1.40 -12.89 -1.48
C SER A 180 0.81 -13.39 -0.15
N ASN A 181 0.54 -12.49 0.80
CA ASN A 181 -0.08 -12.81 2.09
C ASN A 181 -1.56 -13.26 2.00
N MET A 182 -2.30 -12.91 0.93
CA MET A 182 -3.65 -13.48 0.74
C MET A 182 -3.61 -14.94 0.30
N ALA A 183 -2.50 -15.41 -0.30
CA ALA A 183 -2.34 -16.82 -0.67
C ALA A 183 -1.90 -17.67 0.52
N LEU A 184 -1.07 -17.15 1.42
CA LEU A 184 -0.62 -17.83 2.64
C LEU A 184 -1.72 -18.03 3.69
N GLN A 185 -2.73 -17.15 3.75
CA GLN A 185 -3.94 -17.40 4.55
C GLN A 185 -4.82 -18.55 3.99
N ARG A 186 -4.63 -18.95 2.71
CA ARG A 186 -5.34 -20.08 2.06
C ARG A 186 -4.79 -21.45 2.44
N GLU A 187 -3.55 -21.54 2.92
CA GLU A 187 -2.98 -22.81 3.39
C GLU A 187 -3.29 -23.05 4.87
N ARG A 188 -3.36 -21.99 5.68
CA ARG A 188 -3.70 -22.11 7.12
C ARG A 188 -5.18 -22.36 7.41
N THR A 189 -6.07 -22.18 6.44
CA THR A 189 -7.51 -22.50 6.55
C THR A 189 -7.86 -23.86 5.95
N LYS A 190 -6.89 -24.57 5.37
CA LYS A 190 -7.03 -25.94 4.85
C LYS A 190 -6.47 -27.02 5.79
N ASN A 191 -5.81 -26.63 6.87
CA ASN A 191 -5.38 -27.51 7.97
C ASN A 191 -6.24 -27.22 9.21
#